data_AF-A0A849KAF3-F1
#
_entry.id   AF-A0A849KAF3-F1
#
_cell.length_a   1.000
_cell.length_b   1.000
_cell.length_c   1.000
_cell.angle_alpha   90.00
_cell.angle_beta   90.00
_cell.angle_gamma   90.00
#
_symmetry.space_group_name_H-M   'P 1'
#
loop_
_entity.id
_entity.type
_entity.pdbx_description
1 polymer ?
#
loop_
_entity_poly.entity_id
_entity_poly.type
_entity_poly.pdbx_seq_one_letter_code
_entity_poly.pdbx_strand_id
1 'polypeptide(L)'
;MRSLKAGGQWLDAYGLWLAQHKESVPLLYNGSFDQAIEQDGFDWEFSRAPRSRAGVMVEQEVMARRGMVLGLDFTGRSFTAPIVRQYLFAAPGAYRLRGEYMASKLRSESGLTWSVVCTSGRKAVLVRSRPIQDTGGVWQPLEAEFTVPSDCGVVASLQLEPAAQFEAATGIKGRVAFDGFNLARTSN
;
A
#
# COMPACT_ATOMS: atom_id res chain seq x y z
N MET A 1 -9.01 -13.23 12.08
CA MET A 1 -8.98 -11.86 11.53
C MET A 1 -9.50 -11.76 10.10
N ARG A 2 -9.03 -12.58 9.14
CA ARG A 2 -9.54 -12.56 7.73
C ARG A 2 -11.07 -12.59 7.59
N SER A 3 -11.75 -13.52 8.27
CA SER A 3 -13.21 -13.63 8.25
C SER A 3 -13.91 -12.40 8.84
N LEU A 4 -13.37 -11.83 9.92
CA LEU A 4 -13.89 -10.61 10.55
C LEU A 4 -13.79 -9.41 9.60
N LYS A 5 -12.63 -9.21 8.96
CA LYS A 5 -12.45 -8.17 7.92
C LYS A 5 -13.42 -8.36 6.75
N ALA A 6 -13.58 -9.59 6.26
CA ALA A 6 -14.51 -9.91 5.17
C ALA A 6 -15.98 -9.64 5.55
N GLY A 7 -16.34 -9.86 6.82
CA GLY A 7 -17.66 -9.56 7.37
C GLY A 7 -17.87 -8.12 7.83
N GLY A 8 -16.89 -7.22 7.62
CA GLY A 8 -16.97 -5.81 8.07
C GLY A 8 -16.83 -5.59 9.58
N GLN A 9 -16.47 -6.62 10.34
CA GLN A 9 -16.25 -6.57 11.80
C GLN A 9 -14.85 -5.99 12.10
N TRP A 10 -14.64 -4.74 11.69
CA TRP A 10 -13.33 -4.07 11.73
C TRP A 10 -12.79 -3.88 13.14
N LEU A 11 -13.66 -3.51 14.10
CA LEU A 11 -13.27 -3.30 15.49
C LEU A 11 -12.76 -4.58 16.14
N ASP A 12 -13.48 -5.69 15.98
CA ASP A 12 -13.07 -6.99 16.53
C ASP A 12 -11.79 -7.50 15.88
N ALA A 13 -11.67 -7.34 14.55
CA ALA A 13 -10.46 -7.68 13.83
C ALA A 13 -9.26 -6.89 14.36
N TYR A 14 -9.40 -5.57 14.55
CA TYR A 14 -8.32 -4.72 15.02
C TYR A 14 -8.01 -4.94 16.50
N GLY A 15 -9.01 -5.23 17.34
CA GLY A 15 -8.81 -5.62 18.74
C GLY A 15 -7.95 -6.87 18.88
N LEU A 16 -8.19 -7.89 18.04
CA LEU A 16 -7.34 -9.09 17.98
C LEU A 16 -5.92 -8.78 17.50
N TRP A 17 -5.77 -7.89 16.52
CA TRP A 17 -4.47 -7.45 16.04
C TRP A 17 -3.66 -6.75 17.14
N LEU A 18 -4.28 -5.82 17.86
CA LEU A 18 -3.65 -5.14 19.01
C LEU A 18 -3.27 -6.14 20.11
N ALA A 19 -4.11 -7.12 20.42
CA ALA A 19 -3.84 -8.11 21.46
C ALA A 19 -2.64 -9.04 21.12
N GLN A 20 -2.28 -9.16 19.85
CA GLN A 20 -1.10 -9.94 19.41
C GLN A 20 0.21 -9.15 19.54
N HIS A 21 0.13 -7.82 19.65
CA HIS A 21 1.28 -6.94 19.72
C HIS A 21 1.50 -6.46 21.17
N LYS A 22 2.70 -6.69 21.68
CA LYS A 22 3.08 -6.24 23.04
C LYS A 22 3.41 -4.76 23.11
N GLU A 23 3.73 -4.15 21.96
CA GLU A 23 4.10 -2.76 21.81
C GLU A 23 2.98 -1.96 21.14
N SER A 24 3.08 -0.63 21.18
CA SER A 24 2.14 0.24 20.49
C SER A 24 2.20 0.00 18.98
N VAL A 25 1.06 -0.31 18.38
CA VAL A 25 0.93 -0.47 16.93
C VAL A 25 0.82 0.92 16.28
N PRO A 26 1.73 1.29 15.35
CA PRO A 26 1.62 2.55 14.62
C PRO A 26 0.43 2.55 13.65
N LEU A 27 0.01 3.75 13.19
CA LEU A 27 -1.11 3.90 12.24
C LEU A 27 -0.88 3.18 10.90
N LEU A 28 0.38 3.14 10.46
CA LEU A 28 0.85 2.33 9.35
C LEU A 28 1.91 1.37 9.89
N TYR A 29 1.60 0.08 9.83
CA TYR A 29 2.45 -0.98 10.34
C TYR A 29 3.52 -1.38 9.31
N ASN A 30 4.71 -1.74 9.80
CA ASN A 30 5.81 -2.28 8.99
C ASN A 30 6.13 -1.44 7.74
N GLY A 31 6.17 -0.11 7.87
CA GLY A 31 6.41 0.80 6.75
C GLY A 31 7.85 0.79 6.21
N SER A 32 8.82 0.31 6.99
CA SER A 32 10.21 0.10 6.53
C SER A 32 10.41 -1.29 5.89
N PHE A 33 9.46 -2.21 6.03
CA PHE A 33 9.56 -3.58 5.52
C PHE A 33 10.71 -4.43 6.11
N ASP A 34 11.34 -4.00 7.21
CA ASP A 34 12.39 -4.77 7.90
C ASP A 34 11.86 -5.97 8.68
N GLN A 35 10.55 -6.01 8.94
CA GLN A 35 9.89 -7.14 9.60
C GLN A 35 9.23 -8.03 8.56
N ALA A 36 9.24 -9.35 8.78
CA ALA A 36 8.56 -10.29 7.89
C ALA A 36 7.07 -9.96 7.82
N ILE A 37 6.51 -9.81 6.60
CA ILE A 37 5.12 -9.42 6.44
C ILE A 37 4.18 -10.49 7.00
N GLU A 38 3.39 -10.10 8.00
CA GLU A 38 2.45 -10.97 8.69
C GLU A 38 1.18 -11.17 7.86
N GLN A 39 0.94 -12.42 7.47
CA GLN A 39 -0.30 -12.77 6.78
C GLN A 39 -1.47 -12.71 7.77
N ASP A 40 -2.63 -12.24 7.31
CA ASP A 40 -3.92 -12.23 8.05
C ASP A 40 -4.12 -11.19 9.15
N GLY A 41 -3.19 -10.24 9.34
CA GLY A 41 -3.28 -9.12 10.29
C GLY A 41 -3.74 -7.78 9.70
N PHE A 42 -3.21 -6.67 10.23
CA PHE A 42 -3.29 -5.32 9.64
C PHE A 42 -1.96 -4.89 9.01
N ASP A 43 -1.07 -5.85 8.73
CA ASP A 43 0.13 -5.67 7.90
C ASP A 43 -0.24 -5.65 6.40
N TRP A 44 0.76 -5.55 5.52
CA TRP A 44 0.63 -5.49 4.07
C TRP A 44 0.00 -6.75 3.47
N GLU A 45 -1.02 -6.56 2.64
CA GLU A 45 -1.76 -7.62 1.95
C GLU A 45 -1.56 -7.54 0.44
N PHE A 46 -1.19 -8.67 -0.17
CA PHE A 46 -1.08 -8.84 -1.61
C PHE A 46 -1.27 -10.30 -2.00
N SER A 47 -1.70 -10.54 -3.24
CA SER A 47 -1.91 -11.90 -3.74
C SER A 47 -0.59 -12.51 -4.18
N ARG A 48 -0.30 -13.74 -3.71
CA ARG A 48 0.84 -14.53 -4.19
C ARG A 48 0.39 -15.39 -5.37
N ALA A 49 0.81 -15.05 -6.58
CA ALA A 49 0.59 -15.86 -7.77
C ALA A 49 1.88 -16.61 -8.16
N PRO A 50 1.79 -17.80 -8.79
CA PRO A 50 2.97 -18.45 -9.34
C PRO A 50 3.67 -17.55 -10.37
N ARG A 51 5.00 -17.46 -10.29
CA ARG A 51 5.83 -16.57 -11.13
C ARG A 51 5.58 -16.73 -12.64
N SER A 52 5.23 -17.93 -13.10
CA SER A 52 4.93 -18.21 -14.51
C SER A 52 3.67 -17.54 -15.05
N ARG A 53 2.77 -17.07 -14.16
CA ARG A 53 1.48 -16.46 -14.54
C ARG A 53 1.26 -15.05 -13.98
N ALA A 54 2.10 -14.59 -13.07
CA ALA A 54 1.91 -13.31 -12.39
C ALA A 54 2.15 -12.12 -13.34
N GLY A 55 1.22 -11.15 -13.35
CA GLY A 55 1.45 -9.84 -13.98
C GLY A 55 2.36 -8.92 -13.17
N VAL A 56 2.38 -9.13 -11.85
CA VAL A 56 3.27 -8.47 -10.90
C VAL A 56 3.68 -9.46 -9.81
N MET A 57 4.97 -9.52 -9.52
CA MET A 57 5.52 -10.24 -8.37
C MET A 57 5.79 -9.23 -7.27
N VAL A 58 5.34 -9.53 -6.04
CA VAL A 58 5.55 -8.68 -4.86
C VAL A 58 6.34 -9.46 -3.84
N GLU A 59 7.50 -8.94 -3.43
CA GLU A 59 8.43 -9.62 -2.53
C GLU A 59 9.11 -8.62 -1.60
N GLN A 60 9.47 -9.05 -0.39
CA GLN A 60 10.42 -8.30 0.44
C GLN A 60 11.83 -8.72 0.03
N GLU A 61 12.68 -7.75 -0.29
CA GLU A 61 14.02 -8.02 -0.77
C GLU A 61 15.08 -7.13 -0.10
N VAL A 62 16.29 -7.66 0.03
CA VAL A 62 17.42 -6.90 0.55
C VAL A 62 17.97 -5.99 -0.55
N MET A 63 17.97 -4.69 -0.30
CA MET A 63 18.61 -3.70 -1.15
C MET A 63 19.83 -3.09 -0.45
N ALA A 64 20.94 -3.01 -1.21
CA ALA A 64 22.19 -2.47 -0.70
C ALA A 64 22.00 -1.06 -0.13
N ARG A 65 22.51 -0.84 1.10
CA ARG A 65 22.45 0.43 1.86
C ARG A 65 21.04 0.87 2.32
N ARG A 66 20.00 0.05 2.14
CA ARG A 66 18.65 0.33 2.68
C ARG A 66 18.09 -0.76 3.59
N GLY A 67 18.56 -2.00 3.46
CA GLY A 67 17.99 -3.11 4.22
C GLY A 67 16.88 -3.78 3.44
N MET A 68 15.79 -4.18 4.09
CA MET A 68 14.65 -4.78 3.39
C MET A 68 13.78 -3.70 2.76
N VAL A 69 13.28 -3.96 1.55
CA VAL A 69 12.34 -3.08 0.85
C VAL A 69 11.19 -3.91 0.28
N LEU A 70 10.07 -3.26 -0.01
CA LEU A 70 8.98 -3.89 -0.77
C LEU A 70 9.25 -3.74 -2.26
N GLY A 71 9.66 -4.82 -2.91
CA GLY A 71 9.95 -4.91 -4.34
C GLY A 71 8.75 -5.41 -5.14
N LEU A 72 8.53 -4.78 -6.29
CA LEU A 72 7.52 -5.16 -7.28
C LEU A 72 8.17 -5.34 -8.65
N ASP A 73 8.03 -6.52 -9.23
CA ASP A 73 8.49 -6.86 -10.58
C ASP A 73 7.30 -7.05 -11.52
N PHE A 74 7.12 -6.11 -12.45
CA PHE A 74 6.05 -6.13 -13.44
C PHE A 74 6.49 -6.86 -14.72
N THR A 75 5.70 -7.85 -15.14
CA THR A 75 6.08 -8.80 -16.20
C THR A 75 5.58 -8.42 -17.59
N GLY A 76 4.71 -7.43 -17.69
CA GLY A 76 3.99 -7.04 -18.90
C GLY A 76 2.72 -7.83 -19.15
N ARG A 77 2.30 -8.68 -18.20
CA ARG A 77 1.01 -9.37 -18.25
C ARG A 77 -0.03 -8.59 -17.46
N SER A 78 -1.29 -8.86 -17.74
CA SER A 78 -2.41 -8.34 -16.95
C SER A 78 -2.31 -8.74 -15.47
N PHE A 79 -2.78 -7.88 -14.58
CA PHE A 79 -2.86 -8.12 -13.15
C PHE A 79 -4.14 -7.50 -12.57
N THR A 80 -4.44 -7.83 -11.31
CA THR A 80 -5.58 -7.26 -10.58
C THR A 80 -5.11 -6.14 -9.68
N ALA A 81 -5.85 -5.03 -9.64
CA ALA A 81 -5.67 -3.96 -8.67
C ALA A 81 -6.67 -4.10 -7.49
N PRO A 82 -6.32 -3.62 -6.28
CA PRO A 82 -5.03 -3.07 -5.92
C PRO A 82 -3.94 -4.16 -5.83
N ILE A 83 -2.70 -3.78 -6.11
CA ILE A 83 -1.55 -4.70 -6.15
C ILE A 83 -1.11 -5.08 -4.73
N VAL A 84 -0.98 -4.06 -3.89
CA VAL A 84 -0.65 -4.15 -2.47
C VAL A 84 -1.61 -3.23 -1.72
N ARG A 85 -2.04 -3.65 -0.52
CA ARG A 85 -2.80 -2.77 0.37
C ARG A 85 -2.46 -2.97 1.83
N GLN A 86 -2.68 -1.94 2.64
CA GLN A 86 -2.76 -2.06 4.09
C GLN A 86 -4.06 -1.38 4.57
N TYR A 87 -4.74 -1.98 5.54
CA TYR A 87 -5.88 -1.34 6.19
C TYR A 87 -5.38 -0.43 7.31
N LEU A 88 -5.90 0.79 7.33
CA LEU A 88 -5.51 1.84 8.27
C LEU A 88 -6.65 2.06 9.26
N PHE A 89 -6.38 1.87 10.55
CA PHE A 89 -7.31 2.24 11.61
C PHE A 89 -7.14 3.72 11.95
N ALA A 90 -7.62 4.59 11.05
CA ALA A 90 -7.46 6.04 11.14
C ALA A 90 -8.79 6.70 11.51
N ALA A 91 -8.82 7.40 12.65
CA ALA A 91 -9.93 8.23 13.05
C ALA A 91 -10.13 9.42 12.10
N PRO A 92 -11.27 10.13 12.15
CA PRO A 92 -11.45 11.35 11.37
C PRO A 92 -10.39 12.42 11.68
N GLY A 93 -9.86 13.06 10.63
CA GLY A 93 -8.81 14.08 10.77
C GLY A 93 -7.90 14.18 9.55
N ALA A 94 -6.93 15.09 9.64
CA ALA A 94 -5.92 15.32 8.61
C ALA A 94 -4.68 14.43 8.83
N TYR A 95 -4.14 13.92 7.73
CA TYR A 95 -3.03 12.98 7.72
C TYR A 95 -2.06 13.30 6.60
N ARG A 96 -0.80 12.94 6.82
CA ARG A 96 0.27 12.97 5.83
C ARG A 96 0.92 11.59 5.74
N LEU A 97 0.87 11.02 4.54
CA LEU A 97 1.63 9.84 4.15
C LEU A 97 2.99 10.30 3.61
N ARG A 98 4.06 9.67 4.08
CA ARG A 98 5.42 9.81 3.55
C ARG A 98 6.00 8.45 3.25
N GLY A 99 6.96 8.42 2.35
CA GLY A 99 7.78 7.26 2.06
C GLY A 99 8.78 7.59 0.97
N GLU A 100 9.44 6.57 0.46
CA GLU A 100 10.35 6.69 -0.67
C GLU A 100 10.04 5.59 -1.69
N TYR A 101 10.35 5.87 -2.95
CA TYR A 101 10.23 4.89 -4.02
C TYR A 101 11.41 5.00 -4.98
N MET A 102 11.72 3.90 -5.65
CA MET A 102 12.63 3.85 -6.78
C MET A 102 11.96 3.04 -7.87
N ALA A 103 12.02 3.52 -9.11
CA ALA A 103 11.52 2.80 -10.27
C ALA A 103 12.62 2.67 -11.32
N SER A 104 12.70 1.49 -11.94
CA SER A 104 13.67 1.23 -13.00
C SER A 104 13.05 0.44 -14.15
N LYS A 105 13.28 0.95 -15.36
CA LYS A 105 12.69 0.44 -16.60
C LYS A 105 11.16 0.32 -16.50
N LEU A 106 10.52 1.19 -15.71
CA LEU A 106 9.08 1.21 -15.55
C LEU A 106 8.45 1.76 -16.83
N ARG A 107 7.69 0.91 -17.51
CA ARG A 107 6.96 1.23 -18.74
C ARG A 107 5.48 1.23 -18.41
N SER A 108 4.98 2.41 -18.12
CA SER A 108 3.58 2.70 -17.83
C SER A 108 3.26 4.07 -18.43
N GLU A 109 2.07 4.23 -19.01
CA GLU A 109 1.65 5.49 -19.61
C GLU A 109 1.27 6.50 -18.53
N SER A 110 0.52 6.06 -17.50
CA SER A 110 0.04 6.94 -16.43
C SER A 110 0.79 6.75 -15.12
N GLY A 111 1.60 5.70 -14.97
CA GLY A 111 2.35 5.39 -13.77
C GLY A 111 1.53 4.63 -12.72
N LEU A 112 2.11 4.46 -11.54
CA LEU A 112 1.41 3.89 -10.37
C LEU A 112 1.03 4.99 -9.39
N THR A 113 0.07 4.75 -8.51
CA THR A 113 -0.29 5.70 -7.45
C THR A 113 -0.63 4.96 -6.16
N TRP A 114 -0.28 5.60 -5.04
CA TRP A 114 -0.81 5.22 -3.74
C TRP A 114 -2.10 5.98 -3.49
N SER A 115 -3.19 5.23 -3.35
CA SER A 115 -4.52 5.76 -3.07
C SER A 115 -4.93 5.45 -1.64
N VAL A 116 -5.59 6.41 -0.99
CA VAL A 116 -6.31 6.14 0.26
C VAL A 116 -7.79 6.11 -0.04
N VAL A 117 -8.44 5.00 0.30
CA VAL A 117 -9.84 4.72 -0.02
C VAL A 117 -10.62 4.40 1.25
N CYS A 118 -11.80 4.97 1.43
CA CYS A 118 -12.69 4.58 2.52
C CYS A 118 -13.17 3.15 2.36
N THR A 119 -13.20 2.38 3.45
CA THR A 119 -13.74 1.01 3.41
C THR A 119 -15.26 0.97 3.55
N SER A 120 -15.87 2.04 4.06
CA SER A 120 -17.31 2.21 4.19
C SER A 120 -17.85 3.37 3.34
N GLY A 121 -19.17 3.55 3.33
CA GLY A 121 -19.85 4.52 2.47
C GLY A 121 -19.69 4.20 0.98
N ARG A 122 -19.60 5.23 0.14
CA ARG A 122 -19.40 5.10 -1.32
C ARG A 122 -18.01 4.61 -1.74
N LYS A 123 -17.18 4.13 -0.79
CA LYS A 123 -15.76 3.78 -1.00
C LYS A 123 -15.01 4.90 -1.72
N ALA A 124 -15.21 6.12 -1.23
CA ALA A 124 -14.62 7.31 -1.83
C ALA A 124 -13.09 7.24 -1.76
N VAL A 125 -12.43 7.67 -2.84
CA VAL A 125 -10.98 7.88 -2.86
C VAL A 125 -10.72 9.23 -2.21
N LEU A 126 -10.00 9.22 -1.08
CA LEU A 126 -9.66 10.42 -0.31
C LEU A 126 -8.50 11.18 -0.93
N VAL A 127 -7.51 10.45 -1.44
CA VAL A 127 -6.34 11.02 -2.12
C VAL A 127 -5.72 9.99 -3.04
N ARG A 128 -5.03 10.48 -4.08
CA ARG A 128 -4.04 9.75 -4.86
C ARG A 128 -2.71 10.48 -4.76
N SER A 129 -1.62 9.76 -4.53
CA SER A 129 -0.28 10.35 -4.62
C SER A 129 -0.03 10.86 -6.04
N ARG A 130 0.99 11.70 -6.21
CA ARG A 130 1.53 11.97 -7.55
C ARG A 130 1.88 10.63 -8.23
N PRO A 131 1.64 10.51 -9.55
CA PRO A 131 1.98 9.27 -10.23
C PRO A 131 3.47 8.96 -10.14
N ILE A 132 3.77 7.72 -9.77
CA ILE A 132 5.10 7.12 -9.75
C ILE A 132 5.47 6.79 -11.19
N GLN A 133 6.51 7.46 -11.66
CA GLN A 133 7.10 7.29 -12.98
C GLN A 133 8.48 6.62 -12.84
N ASP A 134 9.07 6.23 -13.97
CA ASP A 134 10.44 5.73 -13.96
C ASP A 134 11.39 6.79 -13.37
N THR A 135 12.23 6.37 -12.42
CA THR A 135 13.20 7.26 -11.76
C THR A 135 14.63 6.99 -12.20
N GLY A 136 14.83 6.15 -13.22
CA GLY A 136 16.16 5.72 -13.66
C GLY A 136 16.94 4.95 -12.58
N GLY A 137 16.26 4.34 -11.61
CA GLY A 137 16.92 3.65 -10.50
C GLY A 137 17.33 4.55 -9.33
N VAL A 138 16.85 5.81 -9.29
CA VAL A 138 17.14 6.76 -8.21
C VAL A 138 15.98 6.81 -7.23
N TRP A 139 16.27 6.78 -5.93
CA TRP A 139 15.24 6.95 -4.90
C TRP A 139 14.70 8.37 -4.88
N GLN A 140 13.38 8.49 -4.79
CA GLN A 140 12.65 9.75 -4.73
C GLN A 140 11.66 9.74 -3.57
N PRO A 141 11.38 10.90 -2.96
CA PRO A 141 10.39 11.00 -1.90
C PRO A 141 8.98 10.82 -2.48
N LEU A 142 8.12 10.20 -1.69
CA LEU A 142 6.68 10.14 -1.90
C LEU A 142 5.97 10.84 -0.74
N GLU A 143 5.03 11.71 -1.08
CA GLU A 143 4.18 12.39 -0.10
C GLU A 143 2.75 12.53 -0.61
N ALA A 144 1.79 12.36 0.28
CA ALA A 144 0.38 12.66 0.04
C ALA A 144 -0.29 13.14 1.32
N GLU A 145 -1.10 14.19 1.21
CA GLU A 145 -1.90 14.73 2.32
C GLU A 145 -3.38 14.49 2.06
N PHE A 146 -4.12 14.14 3.10
CA PHE A 146 -5.54 13.83 2.98
C PHE A 146 -6.29 14.03 4.29
N THR A 147 -7.60 14.12 4.19
CA THR A 147 -8.50 14.15 5.34
C THR A 147 -9.39 12.93 5.32
N VAL A 148 -9.47 12.22 6.44
CA VAL A 148 -10.43 11.15 6.69
C VAL A 148 -11.72 11.80 7.21
N PRO A 149 -12.83 11.77 6.46
CA PRO A 149 -14.10 12.30 6.94
C PRO A 149 -14.76 11.34 7.94
N SER A 150 -15.73 11.84 8.71
CA SER A 150 -16.44 11.05 9.72
C SER A 150 -17.28 9.91 9.16
N ASP A 151 -17.69 10.00 7.89
CA ASP A 151 -18.47 8.98 7.17
C ASP A 151 -17.59 7.93 6.46
N CYS A 152 -16.26 8.04 6.56
CA CYS A 152 -15.32 7.05 6.01
C CYS A 152 -15.36 5.70 6.76
N GLY A 153 -15.96 5.70 7.95
CA GLY A 153 -15.94 4.60 8.91
C GLY A 153 -14.67 4.63 9.76
N VAL A 154 -14.42 3.55 10.48
CA VAL A 154 -13.25 3.43 11.38
C VAL A 154 -11.98 2.90 10.69
N VAL A 155 -12.10 2.52 9.40
CA VAL A 155 -11.01 1.96 8.60
C VAL A 155 -10.96 2.61 7.21
N ALA A 156 -9.78 3.08 6.83
CA ALA A 156 -9.42 3.38 5.44
C ALA A 156 -8.48 2.30 4.90
N SER A 157 -8.21 2.31 3.60
CA SER A 157 -7.24 1.41 2.97
C SER A 157 -6.25 2.21 2.15
N LEU A 158 -4.97 2.04 2.44
CA LEU A 158 -3.86 2.49 1.59
C LEU A 158 -3.60 1.41 0.54
N GLN A 159 -3.62 1.77 -0.74
CA GLN A 159 -3.61 0.85 -1.86
C GLN A 159 -2.66 1.32 -2.96
N LEU A 160 -1.83 0.42 -3.47
CA LEU A 160 -1.05 0.66 -4.68
C LEU A 160 -1.85 0.17 -5.90
N GLU A 161 -2.09 1.07 -6.85
CA GLU A 161 -2.84 0.80 -8.07
C GLU A 161 -2.20 1.50 -9.28
N PRO A 162 -2.47 1.06 -10.52
CA PRO A 162 -2.12 1.86 -11.68
C PRO A 162 -2.94 3.16 -11.67
N ALA A 163 -2.32 4.27 -12.04
CA ALA A 163 -2.98 5.57 -12.09
C ALA A 163 -4.12 5.58 -13.13
N ALA A 164 -3.97 4.82 -14.22
CA ALA A 164 -5.04 4.53 -15.16
C ALA A 164 -5.42 3.04 -15.10
N GLN A 165 -6.70 2.76 -14.80
CA GLN A 165 -7.17 1.39 -14.55
C GLN A 165 -6.96 0.42 -15.73
N PHE A 166 -6.98 0.91 -16.97
CA PHE A 166 -6.77 0.06 -18.14
C PHE A 166 -5.36 -0.58 -18.17
N GLU A 167 -4.37 0.03 -17.51
CA GLU A 167 -3.00 -0.49 -17.48
C GLU A 167 -2.89 -1.81 -16.71
N ALA A 168 -3.83 -2.09 -15.80
CA ALA A 168 -3.93 -3.40 -15.15
C ALA A 168 -4.27 -4.50 -16.17
N ALA A 169 -5.09 -4.19 -17.18
CA ALA A 169 -5.49 -5.14 -18.22
C ALA A 169 -4.43 -5.30 -19.31
N THR A 170 -3.79 -4.20 -19.72
CA THR A 170 -2.71 -4.26 -20.73
C THR A 170 -1.38 -4.77 -20.17
N GLY A 171 -1.18 -4.61 -18.87
CA GLY A 171 0.06 -4.95 -18.17
C GLY A 171 1.08 -3.83 -18.21
N ILE A 172 1.92 -3.80 -17.17
CA ILE A 172 3.04 -2.88 -16.98
C ILE A 172 4.34 -3.68 -17.04
N LYS A 173 5.48 -3.08 -17.41
CA LYS A 173 6.81 -3.71 -17.30
C LYS A 173 7.75 -2.88 -16.45
N GLY A 174 8.72 -3.51 -15.81
CA GLY A 174 9.76 -2.84 -15.03
C GLY A 174 9.73 -3.21 -13.56
N ARG A 175 10.52 -2.50 -12.74
CA ARG A 175 10.61 -2.72 -11.30
C ARG A 175 10.26 -1.44 -10.55
N VAL A 176 9.57 -1.59 -9.42
CA VAL A 176 9.40 -0.53 -8.43
C VAL A 176 9.78 -1.08 -7.05
N ALA A 177 10.49 -0.30 -6.25
CA ALA A 177 10.78 -0.60 -4.86
C ALA A 177 10.26 0.53 -3.97
N PHE A 178 9.85 0.18 -2.76
CA PHE A 178 9.23 1.04 -1.77
C PHE A 178 9.89 0.86 -0.41
N ASP A 179 10.05 1.94 0.33
CA ASP A 179 10.71 1.94 1.64
C ASP A 179 10.27 3.14 2.49
N GLY A 180 10.50 3.06 3.80
CA GLY A 180 10.42 4.18 4.73
C GLY A 180 9.03 4.79 4.89
N PHE A 181 7.97 4.01 4.68
CA PHE A 181 6.62 4.54 4.79
C PHE A 181 6.25 4.93 6.22
N ASN A 182 5.62 6.09 6.35
CA ASN A 182 5.07 6.59 7.60
C ASN A 182 3.74 7.29 7.35
N LEU A 183 2.78 7.07 8.26
CA LEU A 183 1.53 7.80 8.29
C LEU A 183 1.41 8.53 9.62
N ALA A 184 1.32 9.86 9.55
CA ALA A 184 1.19 10.72 10.72
C ALA A 184 -0.08 11.55 10.63
N ARG A 185 -0.74 11.76 11.78
CA ARG A 185 -1.79 12.76 11.91
C ARG A 185 -1.14 14.15 11.89
N THR A 186 -1.68 15.06 11.10
CA THR A 186 -1.21 16.45 11.08
C THR A 186 -2.08 17.29 12.00
N SER A 187 -1.46 18.17 12.79
CA SER A 187 -2.19 19.22 13.48
C SER A 187 -2.69 20.22 12.43
N ASN A 188 -4.00 20.43 12.37
CA ASN A 188 -4.55 21.62 11.70
C ASN A 188 -4.27 22.86 12.54
#